data_AF-A0A2V2SLE2-F1
#
_entry.id   AF-A0A2V2SLE2-F1
#
_cell.length_a   1.000
_cell.length_b   1.000
_cell.length_c   1.000
_cell.angle_alpha   90.00
_cell.angle_beta   90.00
_cell.angle_gamma   90.00
#
_symmetry.space_group_name_H-M   'P 1'
#
loop_
_entity.id
_entity.type
_entity.pdbx_description
1 polymer ?
#
loop_
_entity_poly.entity_id
_entity_poly.type
_entity_poly.pdbx_seq_one_letter_code
_entity_poly.pdbx_strand_id
1 'polypeptide(L)'
;MLTELRKLRKLNLFTLILTLVSAAGCVLLIIAFLIGAQYRSTRQTTARTSSRSNPWSQVRTAVEEQDFARALTLANDVIARNPSDYYGYTYLGYVYLALGDLTNSQANYQRAFELWPVEENEKNLNAIKSRIAIEHQKQLEKK
;
A
#
# COMPACT_ATOMS: atom_id res chain seq x y z
N MET A 1 36.70 -25.19 69.40
CA MET A 1 35.69 -25.94 68.60
C MET A 1 34.59 -25.05 68.00
N LEU A 2 33.98 -24.12 68.75
CA LEU A 2 32.86 -23.28 68.28
C LEU A 2 33.22 -22.24 67.19
N THR A 3 34.48 -21.82 67.10
CA THR A 3 34.97 -20.84 66.10
C THR A 3 35.05 -21.41 64.69
N GLU A 4 35.47 -22.67 64.54
CA GLU A 4 35.60 -23.35 63.25
C GLU A 4 34.23 -23.72 62.66
N LEU A 5 33.25 -24.09 63.50
CA LEU A 5 31.85 -24.30 63.08
C LEU A 5 31.19 -23.02 62.54
N ARG A 6 31.52 -21.85 63.10
CA ARG A 6 31.01 -20.55 62.59
C ARG A 6 31.64 -20.17 61.26
N LYS A 7 32.93 -20.49 61.03
CA LYS A 7 33.60 -20.25 59.74
C LYS A 7 33.03 -21.14 58.63
N LEU A 8 32.85 -22.43 58.91
CA LEU A 8 32.26 -23.39 57.96
C LEU A 8 30.83 -23.00 57.54
N ARG A 9 30.00 -22.54 58.48
CA ARG A 9 28.64 -22.07 58.18
C ARG A 9 28.62 -20.77 57.37
N LYS A 10 29.54 -19.85 57.63
CA LYS A 10 29.70 -18.61 56.85
C LYS A 10 30.23 -18.87 55.44
N LEU A 11 31.15 -19.83 55.30
CA LEU A 11 31.71 -20.22 54.01
C LEU A 11 30.65 -20.90 53.13
N ASN A 12 29.87 -21.83 53.69
CA ASN A 12 28.75 -22.47 52.98
C ASN A 12 27.62 -21.48 52.64
N LEU A 13 27.38 -20.48 53.49
CA LEU A 13 26.40 -19.43 53.22
C LEU A 13 26.87 -18.51 52.08
N PHE A 14 28.16 -18.17 52.03
CA PHE A 14 28.73 -17.32 50.98
C PHE A 14 28.72 -18.02 49.62
N THR A 15 29.09 -19.30 49.56
CA THR A 15 29.03 -20.09 48.32
C THR A 15 27.57 -20.25 47.85
N LEU A 16 26.63 -20.47 48.76
CA LEU A 16 25.20 -20.55 48.44
C LEU A 16 24.69 -19.22 47.84
N ILE A 17 24.99 -18.08 48.49
CA ILE A 17 24.59 -16.76 48.00
C ILE A 17 25.22 -16.48 46.63
N LEU A 18 26.50 -16.82 46.42
CA LEU A 18 27.19 -16.62 45.15
C LEU A 18 26.55 -17.43 44.01
N THR A 19 26.19 -18.69 44.26
CA THR A 19 25.50 -19.53 43.26
C THR A 19 24.09 -19.01 42.93
N LEU A 20 23.35 -18.50 43.92
CA LEU A 20 22.02 -17.93 43.72
C LEU A 20 22.06 -16.64 42.89
N VAL A 21 23.04 -15.76 43.16
CA VAL A 21 23.22 -14.52 42.40
C VAL A 21 23.64 -14.82 40.96
N SER A 22 24.53 -15.79 40.76
CA SER A 22 24.92 -16.24 39.42
C SER A 22 23.74 -16.83 38.65
N ALA A 23 22.92 -17.67 39.31
CA ALA A 23 21.74 -18.26 38.70
C ALA A 23 20.69 -17.21 38.32
N ALA A 24 20.45 -16.23 39.20
CA ALA A 24 19.54 -15.11 38.91
C ALA A 24 20.04 -14.24 37.74
N GLY A 25 21.35 -14.00 37.64
CA GLY A 25 21.96 -13.29 36.51
C GLY A 25 21.76 -14.02 35.17
N CYS A 26 21.95 -15.33 35.13
CA CYS A 26 21.69 -16.14 33.95
C CYS A 26 20.21 -16.09 33.52
N VAL A 27 19.28 -16.15 34.48
CA VAL A 27 17.83 -16.06 34.20
C VAL A 27 17.48 -14.71 33.58
N LEU A 28 18.04 -13.60 34.08
CA LEU A 28 17.82 -12.27 33.51
C LEU A 28 18.38 -12.14 32.08
N LEU A 29 19.54 -12.73 31.80
CA LEU A 29 20.12 -12.75 30.45
C LEU A 29 19.28 -13.60 29.48
N ILE A 30 18.75 -14.74 29.93
CA ILE A 30 17.86 -15.57 29.13
C ILE A 30 16.55 -14.82 28.83
N ILE A 31 15.96 -14.15 29.82
CA ILE A 31 14.75 -13.35 29.64
C ILE A 31 15.02 -12.20 28.65
N ALA A 32 16.15 -11.49 28.78
CA ALA A 32 16.54 -10.43 27.86
C ALA A 32 16.76 -10.95 26.43
N PHE A 33 17.36 -12.14 26.28
CA PHE A 33 17.54 -12.80 24.99
C PHE A 33 16.21 -13.22 24.35
N LEU A 34 15.28 -13.78 25.14
CA LEU A 34 13.94 -14.15 24.67
C LEU A 34 13.11 -12.93 24.26
N ILE A 35 13.14 -11.85 25.04
CA ILE A 35 12.48 -10.58 24.69
C ILE A 35 13.11 -9.97 23.43
N GLY A 36 14.44 -9.97 23.32
CA GLY A 36 15.16 -9.50 22.13
C GLY A 36 14.87 -10.32 20.87
N ALA A 37 14.73 -11.64 21.02
CA ALA A 37 14.35 -12.55 19.93
C ALA A 37 12.91 -12.31 19.47
N GLN A 38 11.96 -12.10 20.39
CA GLN A 38 10.58 -11.73 20.03
C GLN A 38 10.51 -10.35 19.35
N TYR A 39 11.32 -9.38 19.80
CA TYR A 39 11.39 -8.05 19.18
C TYR A 39 11.90 -8.08 17.72
N ARG A 40 12.78 -9.03 17.36
CA ARG A 40 13.22 -9.22 15.97
C ARG A 40 12.10 -9.77 15.07
N SER A 41 11.25 -10.65 15.60
CA SER A 41 10.13 -11.23 14.84
C SER A 41 9.06 -10.18 14.50
N THR A 42 8.81 -9.24 15.41
CA THR A 42 7.79 -8.17 15.22
C THR A 42 8.19 -7.08 14.22
N ARG A 43 9.47 -6.99 13.82
CA ARG A 43 9.91 -6.07 12.74
C ARG A 43 9.66 -6.59 11.32
N GLN A 44 9.39 -7.88 11.14
CA GLN A 44 9.11 -8.44 9.80
C GLN A 44 7.61 -8.51 9.47
N THR A 45 6.72 -8.40 10.46
CA THR A 45 5.26 -8.42 10.23
C THR A 45 4.66 -7.05 9.94
N THR A 46 5.35 -5.96 10.28
CA THR A 46 4.90 -4.58 9.99
C THR A 46 5.20 -4.10 8.56
N ALA A 47 5.97 -4.85 7.77
CA ALA A 47 6.21 -4.55 6.35
C ALA A 47 5.15 -5.12 5.38
N ARG A 48 4.27 -6.03 5.85
CA ARG A 48 3.18 -6.61 5.03
C ARG A 48 1.80 -6.03 5.32
N THR A 49 1.74 -5.00 6.16
CA THR A 49 0.62 -4.06 6.23
C THR A 49 1.02 -2.77 5.53
N SER A 50 1.41 -2.86 4.25
CA SER A 50 0.98 -1.81 3.33
C SER A 50 -0.52 -1.70 3.54
N SER A 51 -1.01 -0.56 4.02
CA SER A 51 -2.43 -0.20 3.90
C SER A 51 -2.91 -0.75 2.55
N ARG A 52 -3.99 -1.52 2.49
CA ARG A 52 -4.62 -1.90 1.20
C ARG A 52 -5.15 -0.61 0.56
N SER A 53 -4.24 0.26 0.13
CA SER A 53 -4.55 1.40 -0.71
C SER A 53 -5.08 0.83 -2.00
N ASN A 54 -6.22 1.35 -2.45
CA ASN A 54 -6.80 0.91 -3.71
C ASN A 54 -5.75 1.02 -4.83
N PRO A 55 -5.65 0.06 -5.76
CA PRO A 55 -4.62 0.05 -6.80
C PRO A 55 -4.52 1.36 -7.59
N TRP A 56 -5.65 2.06 -7.77
CA TRP A 56 -5.77 3.32 -8.50
C TRP A 56 -5.48 4.59 -7.67
N SER A 57 -5.20 4.49 -6.37
CA SER A 57 -5.05 5.70 -5.52
C SER A 57 -3.92 6.62 -6.00
N GLN A 58 -2.81 6.04 -6.45
CA GLN A 58 -1.68 6.80 -6.99
C GLN A 58 -2.00 7.45 -8.33
N VAL A 59 -2.89 6.84 -9.13
CA VAL A 59 -3.39 7.40 -10.39
C VAL A 59 -4.16 8.68 -10.08
N ARG A 60 -5.08 8.62 -9.12
CA ARG A 60 -5.85 9.79 -8.67
C ARG A 60 -4.94 10.93 -8.22
N THR A 61 -3.93 10.64 -7.40
CA THR A 61 -2.98 11.65 -6.94
C THR A 61 -2.23 12.28 -8.11
N ALA A 62 -1.75 11.49 -9.07
CA ALA A 62 -1.07 12.02 -10.26
C ALA A 62 -2.02 12.89 -11.11
N VAL A 63 -3.30 12.53 -11.21
CA VAL A 63 -4.34 13.35 -11.85
C VAL A 63 -4.55 14.69 -11.12
N GLU A 64 -4.65 14.66 -9.79
CA GLU A 64 -4.80 15.87 -8.95
C GLU A 64 -3.58 16.79 -9.07
N GLU A 65 -2.38 16.21 -9.22
CA GLU A 65 -1.12 16.91 -9.49
C GLU A 65 -1.00 17.39 -10.95
N GLN A 66 -1.97 17.09 -11.81
CA GLN A 66 -1.95 17.34 -13.26
C GLN A 66 -0.77 16.69 -14.00
N ASP A 67 -0.11 15.72 -13.38
CA ASP A 67 0.94 14.90 -14.00
C ASP A 67 0.30 13.78 -14.83
N PHE A 68 -0.22 14.17 -16.00
CA PHE A 68 -0.93 13.25 -16.89
C PHE A 68 -0.04 12.13 -17.43
N ALA A 69 1.27 12.37 -17.60
CA ALA A 69 2.20 11.35 -18.07
C ALA A 69 2.36 10.22 -17.03
N ARG A 70 2.54 10.60 -15.76
CA ARG A 70 2.57 9.65 -14.65
C ARG A 70 1.21 8.98 -14.45
N ALA A 71 0.11 9.73 -14.55
CA ALA A 71 -1.24 9.18 -14.43
C ALA A 71 -1.52 8.10 -15.48
N LEU A 72 -1.15 8.33 -16.75
CA LEU A 72 -1.26 7.32 -17.82
C LEU A 72 -0.48 6.06 -17.49
N THR A 73 0.77 6.21 -17.03
CA THR A 73 1.64 5.07 -16.68
C THR A 73 1.02 4.25 -15.55
N LEU A 74 0.63 4.92 -14.46
CA LEU A 74 0.03 4.26 -13.30
C LEU A 74 -1.32 3.62 -13.62
N ALA A 75 -2.15 4.26 -14.46
CA ALA A 75 -3.44 3.70 -14.85
C ALA A 75 -3.29 2.43 -15.71
N ASN A 76 -2.32 2.42 -16.63
CA ASN A 76 -1.97 1.23 -17.39
C ASN A 76 -1.47 0.10 -16.48
N ASP A 77 -0.67 0.42 -15.46
CA ASP A 77 -0.22 -0.57 -14.47
C ASP A 77 -1.39 -1.17 -13.68
N VAL A 78 -2.40 -0.37 -13.32
CA VAL A 78 -3.63 -0.86 -12.67
C VAL A 78 -4.33 -1.87 -13.56
N ILE A 79 -4.52 -1.53 -14.85
CA ILE A 79 -5.18 -2.41 -15.84
C ILE A 79 -4.35 -3.68 -16.08
N ALA A 80 -3.02 -3.57 -16.17
CA ALA A 80 -2.14 -4.71 -16.39
C ALA A 80 -2.21 -5.72 -15.22
N ARG A 81 -2.35 -5.22 -13.98
CA ARG A 81 -2.48 -6.07 -12.79
C ARG A 81 -3.88 -6.65 -12.65
N ASN A 82 -4.91 -5.87 -12.99
CA ASN A 82 -6.29 -6.30 -12.95
C ASN A 82 -7.06 -5.75 -14.16
N PRO A 83 -7.16 -6.54 -15.26
CA PRO A 83 -7.86 -6.11 -16.48
C PRO A 83 -9.36 -5.87 -16.33
N SER A 84 -9.95 -6.30 -15.21
CA SER A 84 -11.36 -6.10 -14.86
C SER A 84 -11.58 -4.92 -13.90
N ASP A 85 -10.54 -4.21 -13.49
CA ASP A 85 -10.67 -3.01 -12.65
C ASP A 85 -11.15 -1.82 -13.50
N TYR A 86 -12.44 -1.49 -13.37
CA TYR A 86 -13.03 -0.39 -14.14
C TYR A 86 -12.40 0.97 -13.80
N TYR A 87 -11.83 1.17 -12.60
CA TYR A 87 -11.23 2.45 -12.23
C TYR A 87 -9.99 2.78 -13.06
N GLY A 88 -9.20 1.76 -13.44
CA GLY A 88 -8.05 1.96 -14.32
C GLY A 88 -8.48 2.57 -15.66
N TYR A 89 -9.55 2.04 -16.25
CA TYR A 89 -10.12 2.58 -17.49
C TYR A 89 -10.82 3.93 -17.29
N THR A 90 -11.52 4.15 -16.17
CA THR A 90 -12.10 5.46 -15.84
C THR A 90 -11.02 6.54 -15.78
N TYR A 91 -9.89 6.28 -15.11
CA TYR A 91 -8.80 7.25 -15.04
C TYR A 91 -8.09 7.45 -16.38
N LEU A 92 -7.87 6.40 -17.18
CA LEU A 92 -7.39 6.59 -18.56
C LEU A 92 -8.34 7.46 -19.37
N GLY A 93 -9.64 7.19 -19.30
CA GLY A 93 -10.68 7.98 -19.97
C GLY A 93 -10.63 9.46 -19.56
N TYR A 94 -10.50 9.72 -18.26
CA TYR A 94 -10.33 11.07 -17.72
C TYR A 94 -9.06 11.75 -18.23
N VAL A 95 -7.91 11.07 -18.17
CA VAL A 95 -6.63 11.66 -18.57
C VAL A 95 -6.61 11.97 -20.06
N TYR A 96 -7.09 11.06 -20.91
CA TYR A 96 -7.22 11.33 -22.35
C TYR A 96 -8.19 12.48 -22.64
N LEU A 97 -9.27 12.61 -21.87
CA LEU A 97 -10.18 13.76 -21.98
C LEU A 97 -9.46 15.08 -21.68
N ALA A 98 -8.66 15.11 -20.61
CA ALA A 98 -7.87 16.28 -20.22
C ALA A 98 -6.81 16.65 -21.28
N LEU A 99 -6.25 15.65 -21.96
CA LEU A 99 -5.31 15.83 -23.07
C LEU A 99 -6.00 16.21 -24.40
N GLY A 100 -7.34 16.23 -24.44
CA GLY A 100 -8.12 16.54 -25.64
C GLY A 100 -8.24 15.38 -26.63
N ASP A 101 -7.74 14.19 -26.29
CA ASP A 101 -7.87 12.98 -27.10
C ASP A 101 -9.23 12.33 -26.86
N LEU A 102 -10.24 12.84 -27.55
CA LEU A 102 -11.62 12.39 -27.39
C LEU A 102 -11.82 10.93 -27.82
N THR A 103 -11.04 10.46 -28.80
CA THR A 103 -11.13 9.09 -29.32
C THR A 103 -10.69 8.08 -28.27
N ASN A 104 -9.49 8.26 -27.71
CA ASN A 104 -9.00 7.37 -26.65
C ASN A 104 -9.80 7.54 -25.35
N SER A 105 -10.26 8.77 -25.06
CA SER A 105 -11.14 9.01 -23.92
C SER A 105 -12.45 8.21 -24.02
N GLN A 106 -13.12 8.27 -25.18
CA GLN A 106 -14.36 7.53 -25.42
C GLN A 106 -14.14 6.02 -25.25
N ALA A 107 -13.09 5.46 -25.84
CA ALA A 107 -12.82 4.03 -25.78
C ALA A 107 -12.63 3.54 -24.34
N ASN A 108 -11.88 4.29 -23.51
CA ASN A 108 -11.62 3.91 -22.13
C ASN A 108 -12.86 4.06 -21.24
N TYR A 109 -13.64 5.14 -21.38
CA TYR A 109 -14.91 5.25 -20.64
C TYR A 109 -15.94 4.20 -21.07
N GLN A 110 -15.98 3.85 -22.36
CA GLN A 110 -16.82 2.76 -22.86
C GLN A 110 -16.42 1.43 -22.21
N ARG A 111 -15.13 1.13 -22.13
CA ARG A 111 -14.63 -0.08 -21.46
C ARG A 111 -14.94 -0.09 -19.96
N ALA A 112 -14.77 1.05 -19.29
CA ALA A 112 -15.10 1.19 -17.88
C ALA A 112 -16.60 0.93 -17.63
N PHE A 113 -17.47 1.47 -18.50
CA PHE A 113 -18.92 1.27 -18.42
C PHE A 113 -19.34 -0.19 -18.69
N GLU A 114 -18.70 -0.87 -19.65
CA GLU A 114 -18.94 -2.31 -19.92
C GLU A 114 -18.58 -3.20 -18.74
N LEU A 115 -17.49 -2.88 -18.03
CA LEU A 115 -17.05 -3.62 -16.85
C LEU A 115 -17.95 -3.35 -15.65
N TRP A 116 -18.30 -2.07 -15.45
CA TRP A 116 -19.15 -1.64 -14.35
C TRP A 116 -19.96 -0.40 -14.75
N PRO A 117 -21.27 -0.57 -15.02
CA PRO A 117 -22.16 0.54 -15.37
C PRO A 117 -22.40 1.45 -14.17
N VAL A 118 -21.59 2.50 -14.04
CA VAL A 118 -21.81 3.60 -13.09
C VAL A 118 -22.24 4.86 -13.81
N GLU A 119 -23.16 5.58 -13.18
CA GLU A 119 -23.73 6.84 -13.67
C GLU A 119 -22.64 7.85 -14.08
N GLU A 120 -21.55 7.94 -13.31
CA GLU A 120 -20.44 8.85 -13.63
C GLU A 120 -19.77 8.51 -14.97
N ASN A 121 -19.44 7.24 -15.20
CA ASN A 121 -18.82 6.80 -16.46
C ASN A 121 -19.80 6.96 -17.63
N GLU A 122 -21.08 6.67 -17.43
CA GLU A 122 -22.12 6.86 -18.44
C GLU A 122 -22.26 8.33 -18.85
N LYS A 123 -22.34 9.22 -17.86
CA LYS A 123 -22.42 10.66 -18.09
C LYS A 123 -21.21 11.19 -18.86
N ASN A 124 -20.00 10.77 -18.45
CA ASN A 124 -18.76 11.17 -19.12
C ASN A 124 -18.71 10.65 -20.56
N LEU A 125 -19.06 9.38 -20.77
CA LEU A 125 -19.13 8.76 -22.08
C LEU A 125 -20.10 9.49 -23.02
N ASN A 126 -21.30 9.83 -22.53
CA ASN A 126 -22.31 10.55 -23.31
C ASN A 126 -21.89 11.99 -23.63
N ALA A 127 -21.21 12.66 -22.69
CA ALA A 127 -20.64 14.00 -22.92
C ALA A 127 -19.56 13.96 -24.02
N ILE A 128 -18.69 12.95 -24.00
CA ILE A 128 -17.63 12.77 -25.00
C ILE A 128 -18.23 12.49 -26.39
N LYS A 129 -19.19 11.56 -26.48
CA LYS A 129 -19.89 11.25 -27.74
C LYS A 129 -20.54 12.50 -28.35
N SER A 130 -21.19 13.31 -27.51
CA SER A 130 -21.79 14.59 -27.93
C SER A 130 -20.74 15.56 -28.48
N ARG A 131 -19.60 15.70 -27.78
CA ARG A 131 -18.51 16.59 -28.21
C ARG A 131 -17.91 16.16 -29.56
N ILE A 132 -17.66 14.87 -29.74
CA ILE A 132 -17.15 14.32 -31.01
C ILE A 132 -18.13 14.63 -32.16
N ALA A 133 -19.44 14.44 -31.94
CA ALA A 133 -20.45 14.72 -32.95
C ALA A 133 -20.45 16.21 -33.36
N ILE A 134 -20.34 17.11 -32.39
CA ILE A 134 -20.25 18.56 -32.63
C ILE A 134 -18.98 18.92 -33.41
N GLU A 135 -17.83 18.36 -33.03
CA GLU A 135 -16.55 18.61 -33.70
C GLU A 135 -16.58 18.11 -35.15
N HIS A 136 -17.17 16.94 -35.39
CA HIS A 136 -17.37 16.40 -36.73
C HIS A 136 -18.28 17.30 -37.58
N GLN A 137 -19.41 17.74 -37.04
CA GLN A 137 -20.34 18.63 -37.76
C GLN A 137 -19.68 19.96 -38.14
N LYS A 138 -18.92 20.57 -37.22
CA LYS A 138 -18.15 21.80 -37.49
C LYS A 138 -17.11 21.64 -38.58
N GLN A 139 -16.55 20.44 -38.76
CA GLN A 139 -15.60 20.17 -39.83
C GLN A 139 -16.29 20.05 -41.20
N LEU A 140 -17.52 19.52 -41.24
CA LEU A 140 -18.31 19.44 -42.47
C LEU A 140 -18.74 20.84 -42.95
N GLU A 141 -19.14 21.72 -42.04
CA GLU A 141 -19.57 23.09 -42.37
C GLU A 141 -18.44 24.01 -42.86
N LYS A 142 -17.18 23.63 -42.61
CA LYS A 142 -15.98 24.37 -43.05
C LYS A 142 -15.46 23.95 -44.43
N LYS A 143 -16.01 22.88 -45.01
CA LYS A 143 -15.65 22.39 -46.35
C LYS A 143 -16.63 22.92 -47.38
#